data_AF-A0A935ZGY4-F1
#
_entry.id   AF-A0A935ZGY4-F1
#
_cell.length_a   1.000
_cell.length_b   1.000
_cell.length_c   1.000
_cell.angle_alpha   90.00
_cell.angle_beta   90.00
_cell.angle_gamma   90.00
#
_symmetry.space_group_name_H-M   'P 1'
#
loop_
_entity.id
_entity.type
_entity.pdbx_description
1 polymer ?
#
loop_
_entity_poly.entity_id
_entity_poly.type
_entity_poly.pdbx_seq_one_letter_code
_entity_poly.pdbx_strand_id
1 'polypeptide(L)'
;MRARTKKNTERGGVEEAVSEARRALGLVKSALAVVGLARLTAEERRVSPGRLREDETSALATILDTVDAHPELFVSLADRDGGQDPHTLETAPARAALARLASFEPLAADLEALLTSVSDDRLASAAFVKSVTVPAYGIAKANAPVNPKLRKSIAGALDFYGKGARTRAAKKTK
;
A
#
# COMPACT_ATOMS: atom_id res chain seq x y z
N MET A 1 -27.24 -43.33 -5.86
CA MET A 1 -26.18 -42.64 -6.64
C MET A 1 -26.12 -41.18 -6.21
N ARG A 2 -25.12 -40.80 -5.42
CA ARG A 2 -24.85 -39.41 -5.03
C ARG A 2 -23.38 -39.09 -5.29
N ALA A 3 -23.16 -37.81 -5.57
CA ALA A 3 -21.89 -37.09 -5.57
C ALA A 3 -21.02 -37.17 -6.85
N ARG A 4 -21.15 -36.14 -7.71
CA ARG A 4 -20.02 -35.57 -8.46
C ARG A 4 -20.36 -34.21 -9.07
N THR A 5 -20.59 -33.19 -8.24
CA THR A 5 -20.67 -31.79 -8.70
C THR A 5 -20.30 -30.85 -7.56
N LYS A 6 -19.00 -30.73 -7.25
CA LYS A 6 -18.49 -29.71 -6.32
C LYS A 6 -16.99 -29.42 -6.48
N LYS A 7 -16.43 -29.51 -7.69
CA LYS A 7 -14.97 -29.37 -7.88
C LYS A 7 -14.48 -28.30 -8.86
N ASN A 8 -15.37 -27.51 -9.47
CA ASN A 8 -14.97 -26.49 -10.44
C ASN A 8 -15.36 -25.04 -10.09
N THR A 9 -16.02 -24.79 -8.96
CA THR A 9 -16.55 -23.46 -8.62
C THR A 9 -15.52 -22.54 -7.94
N GLU A 10 -14.41 -23.06 -7.43
CA GLU A 10 -13.48 -22.28 -6.58
C GLU A 10 -12.36 -21.57 -7.35
N ARG A 11 -11.95 -22.05 -8.53
CA ARG A 11 -10.88 -21.39 -9.32
C ARG A 11 -11.37 -20.23 -10.17
N GLY A 12 -12.62 -20.25 -10.63
CA GLY A 12 -13.21 -19.12 -11.36
C GLY A 12 -13.48 -17.91 -10.45
N GLY A 13 -13.89 -18.14 -9.20
CA GLY A 13 -14.38 -17.08 -8.33
C GLY A 13 -13.35 -16.00 -7.97
N VAL A 14 -12.12 -16.36 -7.62
CA VAL A 14 -11.10 -15.37 -7.21
C VAL A 14 -10.60 -14.56 -8.40
N GLU A 15 -10.31 -15.21 -9.52
CA GLU A 15 -9.82 -14.52 -10.72
C GLU A 15 -10.88 -13.57 -11.31
N GLU A 16 -12.14 -14.01 -11.34
CA GLU A 16 -13.27 -13.18 -11.76
C GLU A 16 -13.50 -12.01 -10.79
N ALA A 17 -13.48 -12.24 -9.48
CA ALA A 17 -13.62 -11.18 -8.48
C ALA A 17 -12.48 -10.16 -8.54
N VAL A 18 -11.23 -10.61 -8.74
CA VAL A 18 -10.07 -9.72 -8.93
C VAL A 18 -10.21 -8.92 -10.23
N SER A 19 -10.69 -9.54 -11.30
CA SER A 19 -10.94 -8.84 -12.57
C SER A 19 -11.99 -7.75 -12.41
N GLU A 20 -13.10 -8.05 -11.71
CA GLU A 20 -14.15 -7.08 -11.40
C GLU A 20 -13.62 -5.93 -10.52
N ALA A 21 -12.91 -6.25 -9.43
CA ALA A 21 -12.31 -5.24 -8.56
C ALA A 21 -11.35 -4.32 -9.33
N ARG A 22 -10.56 -4.87 -10.27
CA ARG A 22 -9.67 -4.08 -11.13
C ARG A 22 -10.45 -3.16 -12.09
N ARG A 23 -11.60 -3.59 -12.61
CA ARG A 23 -12.49 -2.73 -13.41
C ARG A 23 -13.05 -1.59 -12.55
N ALA A 24 -13.56 -1.89 -11.36
CA ALA A 24 -14.06 -0.89 -10.43
C ALA A 24 -12.97 0.15 -10.06
N LEU A 25 -11.75 -0.30 -9.77
CA LEU A 25 -10.61 0.61 -9.55
C LEU A 25 -10.28 1.47 -10.78
N GLY A 26 -10.51 0.96 -11.99
CA GLY A 26 -10.42 1.73 -13.22
C GLY A 26 -11.43 2.89 -13.23
N LEU A 27 -12.69 2.61 -12.87
CA LEU A 27 -13.75 3.63 -12.78
C LEU A 27 -13.43 4.68 -11.71
N VAL A 28 -12.95 4.27 -10.53
CA VAL A 28 -12.51 5.20 -9.47
C VAL A 28 -11.41 6.12 -9.98
N LYS A 29 -10.39 5.59 -10.66
CA LYS A 29 -9.30 6.40 -11.23
C LYS A 29 -9.81 7.40 -12.27
N SER A 30 -10.73 6.99 -13.14
CA SER A 30 -11.33 7.88 -14.13
C SER A 30 -12.17 8.98 -13.48
N ALA A 31 -12.97 8.65 -12.46
CA ALA A 31 -13.75 9.63 -11.71
C ALA A 31 -12.86 10.67 -11.01
N LEU A 32 -11.75 10.23 -10.41
CA LEU A 32 -10.82 11.11 -9.71
C LEU A 32 -9.88 11.90 -10.63
N ALA A 33 -9.83 11.59 -11.92
CA ALA A 33 -8.97 12.31 -12.87
C ALA A 33 -9.37 13.78 -12.99
N VAL A 34 -10.66 14.10 -12.83
CA VAL A 34 -11.21 15.46 -12.97
C VAL A 34 -10.73 16.41 -11.87
N VAL A 35 -10.36 15.89 -10.69
CA VAL A 35 -9.97 16.70 -9.54
C VAL A 35 -8.45 16.88 -9.41
N GLY A 36 -7.65 16.26 -10.27
CA GLY A 36 -6.18 16.39 -10.27
C GLY A 36 -5.50 15.88 -8.99
N LEU A 37 -5.27 14.58 -8.89
CA LEU A 37 -4.58 14.00 -7.73
C LEU A 37 -3.09 14.34 -7.71
N ALA A 38 -2.59 14.81 -6.56
CA ALA A 38 -1.17 15.00 -6.32
C ALA A 38 -0.41 13.66 -6.40
N ARG A 39 0.80 13.69 -6.96
CA ARG A 39 1.67 12.52 -7.08
C ARG A 39 3.00 12.78 -6.40
N LEU A 40 3.16 12.21 -5.23
CA LEU A 40 4.44 12.20 -4.52
C LEU A 40 5.25 10.97 -4.92
N THR A 41 6.55 11.16 -5.11
CA THR A 41 7.55 10.09 -5.19
C THR A 41 7.68 9.36 -3.85
N ALA A 42 8.35 8.21 -3.85
CA ALA A 42 8.60 7.47 -2.61
C ALA A 42 9.40 8.31 -1.59
N GLU A 43 10.36 9.11 -2.07
CA GLU A 43 11.17 9.97 -1.22
C GLU A 43 10.34 11.13 -0.66
N GLU A 44 9.58 11.83 -1.50
CA GLU A 44 8.71 12.93 -1.06
C GLU A 44 7.66 12.46 -0.04
N ARG A 45 7.07 11.27 -0.23
CA ARG A 45 6.15 10.70 0.77
C ARG A 45 6.84 10.46 2.11
N ARG A 46 8.10 10.00 2.10
CA ARG A 46 8.85 9.68 3.32
C ARG A 46 9.14 10.91 4.16
N VAL A 47 9.42 12.04 3.52
CA VAL A 47 9.81 13.29 4.19
C VAL A 47 8.69 14.33 4.26
N SER A 48 7.50 14.02 3.76
CA SER A 48 6.38 14.95 3.73
C SER A 48 5.94 15.35 5.16
N PRO A 49 5.80 16.66 5.46
CA PRO A 49 5.24 17.11 6.72
C PRO A 49 3.71 16.95 6.79
N GLY A 50 3.06 16.58 5.68
CA GLY A 50 1.60 16.59 5.54
C GLY A 50 0.86 15.46 6.26
N ARG A 51 1.51 14.75 7.20
CA ARG A 51 0.86 13.69 7.97
C ARG A 51 0.15 14.30 9.17
N LEU A 52 -1.18 14.31 9.10
CA LEU A 52 -2.02 14.80 10.18
C LEU A 52 -2.28 13.71 11.22
N ARG A 53 -2.45 14.15 12.47
CA ARG A 53 -2.94 13.35 13.59
C ARG A 53 -4.47 13.38 13.62
N GLU A 54 -5.03 12.50 14.45
CA GLU A 54 -6.45 12.53 14.76
C GLU A 54 -6.85 13.93 15.28
N ASP A 55 -7.97 14.44 14.78
CA ASP A 55 -8.55 15.77 15.07
C ASP A 55 -7.67 16.99 14.73
N GLU A 56 -6.50 16.82 14.13
CA GLU A 56 -5.60 17.94 13.81
C GLU A 56 -6.22 18.93 12.82
N THR A 57 -7.08 18.47 11.91
CA THR A 57 -7.80 19.34 10.95
C THR A 57 -8.68 20.38 11.63
N SER A 58 -9.29 20.05 12.78
CA SER A 58 -10.10 20.98 13.59
C SER A 58 -9.23 22.04 14.27
N ALA A 59 -8.09 21.61 14.83
CA ALA A 59 -7.12 22.52 15.42
C ALA A 59 -6.57 23.50 14.37
N LEU A 60 -6.24 23.01 13.18
CA LEU A 60 -5.79 23.84 12.06
C LEU A 60 -6.87 24.85 11.62
N ALA A 61 -8.14 24.46 11.57
CA ALA A 61 -9.23 25.39 11.25
C ALA A 61 -9.33 26.53 12.27
N THR A 62 -9.18 26.24 13.57
CA THR A 62 -9.19 27.26 14.64
C THR A 62 -8.02 28.24 14.50
N ILE A 63 -6.85 27.76 14.06
CA ILE A 63 -5.70 28.63 13.78
C ILE A 63 -6.03 29.58 12.62
N LEU A 64 -6.65 29.08 11.55
CA LEU A 64 -7.08 29.94 10.44
C LEU A 64 -8.13 30.97 10.86
N ASP A 65 -9.05 30.61 11.76
CA ASP A 65 -10.02 31.57 12.33
C ASP A 65 -9.30 32.67 13.13
N THR A 66 -8.22 32.32 13.84
CA THR A 66 -7.40 33.28 14.59
C THR A 66 -6.62 34.20 13.65
N VAL A 67 -6.11 33.67 12.55
CA VAL A 67 -5.44 34.47 11.51
C VAL A 67 -6.40 35.48 10.92
N ASP A 68 -7.63 35.08 10.60
CA ASP A 68 -8.64 36.00 10.05
C ASP A 68 -9.03 37.09 11.06
N ALA A 69 -9.03 36.80 12.36
CA ALA A 69 -9.34 37.77 13.41
C ALA A 69 -8.20 38.77 13.69
N HIS A 70 -6.95 38.38 13.44
CA HIS A 70 -5.75 39.16 13.75
C HIS A 70 -4.70 39.11 12.61
N PRO A 71 -5.05 39.50 11.37
CA PRO A 71 -4.21 39.30 10.19
C PRO A 71 -2.87 40.04 10.27
N GLU A 72 -2.82 41.16 11.00
CA GLU A 72 -1.63 41.99 11.19
C GLU A 72 -0.46 41.25 11.87
N LEU A 73 -0.76 40.22 12.66
CA LEU A 73 0.26 39.43 13.37
C LEU A 73 0.98 38.44 12.45
N PHE A 74 0.40 38.13 11.29
CA PHE A 74 0.83 37.02 10.44
C PHE A 74 1.29 37.43 9.04
N VAL A 75 1.46 38.73 8.78
CA VAL A 75 1.92 39.28 7.48
C VAL A 75 3.23 38.65 7.00
N SER A 76 4.10 38.23 7.91
CA SER A 76 5.37 37.55 7.57
C SER A 76 5.21 36.18 6.91
N LEU A 77 3.99 35.64 6.83
CA LEU A 77 3.65 34.38 6.17
C LEU A 77 2.90 34.57 4.85
N ALA A 78 2.60 35.82 4.44
CA ALA A 78 1.86 36.12 3.21
C ALA A 78 2.58 35.60 1.94
N ASP A 79 3.90 35.37 2.00
CA ASP A 79 4.66 34.76 0.91
C ASP A 79 4.45 33.24 0.76
N ARG A 80 3.76 32.59 1.71
CA ARG A 80 3.64 31.12 1.82
C ARG A 80 2.22 30.59 1.74
N ASP A 81 1.22 31.46 1.68
CA ASP A 81 -0.19 31.10 1.80
C ASP A 81 -0.84 30.66 0.49
N GLY A 82 -0.16 30.90 -0.63
CA GLY A 82 -0.70 30.63 -1.98
C GLY A 82 -1.81 31.60 -2.39
N GLY A 83 -1.92 32.75 -1.71
CA GLY A 83 -2.78 33.87 -2.04
C GLY A 83 -2.19 34.77 -3.13
N GLN A 84 -2.77 35.95 -3.28
CA GLN A 84 -2.40 36.95 -4.28
C GLN A 84 -1.81 38.22 -3.66
N ASP A 85 -2.17 38.55 -2.42
CA ASP A 85 -1.69 39.74 -1.73
C ASP A 85 -0.40 39.47 -0.92
N PRO A 86 0.75 40.04 -1.29
CA PRO A 86 2.01 39.85 -0.54
C PRO A 86 2.04 40.57 0.82
N HIS A 87 1.02 41.35 1.16
CA HIS A 87 0.95 42.14 2.39
C HIS A 87 -0.09 41.67 3.39
N THR A 88 -0.88 40.65 3.04
CA THR A 88 -1.94 40.11 3.89
C THR A 88 -1.91 38.60 3.81
N LEU A 89 -1.92 37.91 4.96
CA LEU A 89 -2.05 36.46 4.99
C LEU A 89 -3.48 36.05 4.62
N GLU A 90 -3.65 35.40 3.46
CA GLU A 90 -4.93 34.89 2.97
C GLU A 90 -5.17 33.45 3.43
N THR A 91 -6.20 33.21 4.25
CA THR A 91 -6.51 31.85 4.76
C THR A 91 -7.30 30.99 3.78
N ALA A 92 -7.92 31.60 2.75
CA ALA A 92 -8.82 30.90 1.83
C ALA A 92 -8.18 29.70 1.11
N PRO A 93 -6.94 29.76 0.59
CA PRO A 93 -6.28 28.60 0.00
C PRO A 93 -6.07 27.45 0.98
N ALA A 94 -5.65 27.75 2.22
CA ALA A 94 -5.47 26.74 3.27
C ALA A 94 -6.80 26.10 3.68
N ARG A 95 -7.88 26.88 3.78
CA ARG A 95 -9.24 26.36 4.04
C ARG A 95 -9.72 25.45 2.93
N ALA A 96 -9.47 25.82 1.67
CA ALA A 96 -9.80 24.98 0.52
C ALA A 96 -9.03 23.64 0.56
N ALA A 97 -7.76 23.66 0.99
CA ALA A 97 -6.98 22.45 1.18
C ALA A 97 -7.54 21.55 2.31
N LEU A 98 -7.95 22.13 3.46
CA LEU A 98 -8.61 21.38 4.54
C LEU A 98 -9.93 20.75 4.08
N ALA A 99 -10.78 21.51 3.37
CA ALA A 99 -12.04 20.99 2.84
C ALA A 99 -11.80 19.84 1.83
N ARG A 100 -10.75 19.96 1.01
CA ARG A 100 -10.34 18.91 0.08
C ARG A 100 -9.89 17.65 0.81
N LEU A 101 -9.09 17.77 1.87
CA LEU A 101 -8.69 16.63 2.71
C LEU A 101 -9.91 15.90 3.28
N ALA A 102 -10.83 16.65 3.91
CA ALA A 102 -12.05 16.08 4.48
C ALA A 102 -12.91 15.37 3.44
N SER A 103 -12.95 15.87 2.20
CA SER A 103 -13.70 15.24 1.10
C SER A 103 -13.10 13.90 0.65
N PHE A 104 -11.79 13.70 0.82
CA PHE A 104 -11.11 12.44 0.48
C PHE A 104 -11.12 11.42 1.61
N GLU A 105 -11.38 11.84 2.85
CA GLU A 105 -11.27 10.98 4.03
C GLU A 105 -12.09 9.68 3.93
N PRO A 106 -13.40 9.71 3.57
CA PRO A 106 -14.19 8.47 3.50
C PRO A 106 -13.66 7.51 2.43
N LEU A 107 -13.28 8.02 1.27
CA LEU A 107 -12.74 7.22 0.19
C LEU A 107 -11.37 6.63 0.55
N ALA A 108 -10.53 7.40 1.25
CA ALA A 108 -9.24 6.92 1.74
C ALA A 108 -9.42 5.77 2.74
N ALA A 109 -10.36 5.90 3.68
CA ALA A 109 -10.69 4.86 4.65
C ALA A 109 -11.19 3.58 3.96
N ASP A 110 -12.10 3.68 2.99
CA ASP A 110 -12.61 2.53 2.23
C ASP A 110 -11.49 1.80 1.47
N LEU A 111 -10.60 2.56 0.83
CA LEU A 111 -9.47 2.00 0.08
C LEU A 111 -8.43 1.35 0.99
N GLU A 112 -8.18 1.90 2.18
CA GLU A 112 -7.26 1.32 3.17
C GLU A 112 -7.83 0.03 3.76
N ALA A 113 -9.13 -0.02 4.06
CA ALA A 113 -9.81 -1.23 4.53
C ALA A 113 -9.76 -2.34 3.47
N LEU A 114 -9.97 -2.00 2.20
CA LEU A 114 -9.82 -2.93 1.08
C LEU A 114 -8.37 -3.41 0.94
N LEU A 115 -7.39 -2.51 1.04
CA LEU A 115 -5.97 -2.86 0.96
C LEU A 115 -5.56 -3.81 2.09
N THR A 116 -6.02 -3.55 3.31
CA THR A 116 -5.78 -4.40 4.48
C THR A 116 -6.35 -5.79 4.24
N SER A 117 -7.63 -5.89 3.85
CA SER A 117 -8.30 -7.18 3.60
C SER A 117 -7.59 -8.01 2.53
N VAL A 118 -7.21 -7.39 1.40
CA VAL A 118 -6.47 -8.06 0.32
C VAL A 118 -5.06 -8.47 0.76
N SER A 119 -4.40 -7.62 1.55
CA SER A 119 -3.06 -7.91 2.07
C SER A 119 -3.06 -9.08 3.05
N ASP A 120 -4.07 -9.13 3.94
CA ASP A 120 -4.23 -10.18 4.93
C ASP A 120 -4.54 -11.53 4.28
N ASP A 121 -5.45 -11.57 3.30
CA ASP A 121 -5.73 -12.81 2.55
C ASP A 121 -4.47 -13.33 1.82
N ARG A 122 -3.70 -12.42 1.21
CA ARG A 122 -2.42 -12.78 0.57
C ARG A 122 -1.42 -13.35 1.58
N LEU A 123 -1.32 -12.75 2.76
CA LEU A 123 -0.43 -13.22 3.83
C LEU A 123 -0.88 -14.57 4.37
N ALA A 124 -2.18 -14.76 4.63
CA ALA A 124 -2.76 -16.01 5.09
C ALA A 124 -2.55 -17.14 4.08
N SER A 125 -2.83 -16.87 2.79
CA SER A 125 -2.58 -17.79 1.68
C SER A 125 -1.11 -18.18 1.58
N ALA A 126 -0.19 -17.21 1.68
CA ALA A 126 1.24 -17.48 1.66
C ALA A 126 1.72 -18.29 2.89
N ALA A 127 1.16 -18.01 4.07
CA ALA A 127 1.44 -18.77 5.28
C ALA A 127 0.98 -20.23 5.14
N PHE A 128 -0.21 -20.46 4.59
CA PHE A 128 -0.72 -21.80 4.30
C PHE A 128 0.15 -22.55 3.29
N VAL A 129 0.54 -21.91 2.18
CA VAL A 129 1.46 -22.53 1.21
C VAL A 129 2.77 -22.92 1.89
N LYS A 130 3.33 -22.06 2.75
CA LYS A 130 4.59 -22.33 3.46
C LYS A 130 4.46 -23.43 4.51
N SER A 131 3.31 -23.56 5.18
CA SER A 131 3.10 -24.61 6.20
C SER A 131 3.23 -26.01 5.63
N VAL A 132 2.94 -26.20 4.33
CA VAL A 132 3.12 -27.47 3.62
C VAL A 132 4.47 -27.54 2.93
N THR A 133 4.83 -26.50 2.17
CA THR A 133 5.99 -26.57 1.26
C THR A 133 7.33 -26.51 1.99
N VAL A 134 7.44 -25.80 3.11
CA VAL A 134 8.70 -25.70 3.87
C VAL A 134 9.06 -27.05 4.52
N PRO A 135 8.16 -27.74 5.25
CA PRO A 135 8.47 -29.08 5.76
C PRO A 135 8.73 -30.10 4.64
N ALA A 136 7.93 -30.07 3.56
CA ALA A 136 8.13 -30.97 2.42
C ALA A 136 9.51 -30.78 1.78
N TYR A 137 9.96 -29.53 1.62
CA TYR A 137 11.31 -29.24 1.17
C TYR A 137 12.37 -29.77 2.13
N GLY A 138 12.18 -29.64 3.45
CA GLY A 138 13.08 -30.19 4.47
C GLY A 138 13.28 -31.70 4.30
N ILE A 139 12.18 -32.46 4.18
CA ILE A 139 12.20 -33.91 3.95
C ILE A 139 12.89 -34.23 2.61
N ALA A 140 12.51 -33.53 1.54
CA ALA A 140 13.04 -33.79 0.20
C ALA A 140 14.55 -33.51 0.13
N LYS A 141 15.01 -32.43 0.78
CA LYS A 141 16.43 -32.07 0.88
C LYS A 141 17.23 -33.13 1.63
N ALA A 142 16.72 -33.66 2.75
CA ALA A 142 17.39 -34.69 3.54
C ALA A 142 17.57 -36.01 2.76
N ASN A 143 16.60 -36.36 1.90
CA ASN A 143 16.62 -37.59 1.11
C ASN A 143 17.32 -37.45 -0.26
N ALA A 144 17.59 -36.22 -0.72
CA ALA A 144 18.21 -35.97 -2.02
C ALA A 144 19.59 -36.64 -2.24
N PRO A 145 20.48 -36.81 -1.24
CA PRO A 145 21.77 -37.48 -1.45
C PRO A 145 21.66 -38.95 -1.83
N VAL A 146 20.63 -39.64 -1.32
CA VAL A 146 20.41 -41.08 -1.53
C VAL A 146 19.35 -41.37 -2.60
N ASN A 147 18.69 -40.34 -3.14
CA ASN A 147 17.70 -40.46 -4.20
C ASN A 147 17.95 -39.44 -5.33
N PRO A 148 18.67 -39.84 -6.40
CA PRO A 148 19.02 -38.96 -7.52
C PRO A 148 17.79 -38.40 -8.27
N LYS A 149 16.70 -39.17 -8.38
CA LYS A 149 15.46 -38.73 -9.03
C LYS A 149 14.78 -37.61 -8.24
N LEU A 150 14.71 -37.75 -6.91
CA LEU A 150 14.20 -36.73 -6.02
C LEU A 150 15.07 -35.47 -6.06
N ARG A 151 16.40 -35.61 -6.00
CA ARG A 151 17.35 -34.51 -6.13
C ARG A 151 17.12 -33.70 -7.42
N LYS A 152 16.94 -34.39 -8.55
CA LYS A 152 16.64 -33.74 -9.84
C LYS A 152 15.31 -32.98 -9.79
N SER A 153 14.30 -33.55 -9.13
CA SER A 153 12.95 -32.96 -9.03
C SER A 153 12.90 -31.69 -8.19
N ILE A 154 13.75 -31.55 -7.17
CA ILE A 154 13.81 -30.36 -6.30
C ILE A 154 14.98 -29.41 -6.61
N ALA A 155 15.69 -29.61 -7.73
CA ALA A 155 16.91 -28.87 -8.05
C ALA A 155 16.70 -27.34 -7.99
N GLY A 156 15.60 -26.84 -8.56
CA GLY A 156 15.28 -25.41 -8.52
C GLY A 156 15.10 -24.85 -7.09
N ALA A 157 14.50 -25.64 -6.19
CA ALA A 157 14.33 -25.24 -4.78
C ALA A 157 15.67 -25.27 -4.03
N LEU A 158 16.50 -26.31 -4.25
CA LEU A 158 17.86 -26.37 -3.72
C LEU A 158 18.68 -25.17 -4.16
N ASP A 159 18.55 -24.78 -5.44
CA ASP A 159 19.26 -23.64 -5.98
C ASP A 159 18.81 -22.33 -5.34
N PHE A 160 17.50 -22.09 -5.28
CA PHE A 160 16.92 -20.90 -4.69
C PHE A 160 17.37 -20.71 -3.23
N TYR A 161 17.18 -21.72 -2.38
CA TYR A 161 17.54 -21.65 -0.97
C TYR A 161 19.06 -21.72 -0.72
N GLY A 162 19.83 -22.26 -1.66
CA GLY A 162 21.30 -22.34 -1.59
C GLY A 162 22.03 -21.06 -2.02
N LYS A 163 21.35 -20.09 -2.66
CA LYS A 163 21.98 -18.83 -3.13
C LYS A 163 22.66 -18.06 -2.00
N GLY A 164 22.02 -17.91 -0.84
CA GLY A 164 22.58 -17.15 0.29
C GLY A 164 23.90 -17.72 0.85
N ALA A 165 24.04 -19.05 0.89
CA ALA A 165 25.28 -19.71 1.31
C ALA A 165 26.41 -19.50 0.29
N ARG A 166 26.09 -19.56 -1.02
CA ARG A 166 27.05 -19.31 -2.11
C ARG A 166 27.55 -17.87 -2.12
N THR A 167 26.67 -16.90 -1.93
CA THR A 167 27.05 -15.47 -1.86
C THR A 167 27.91 -15.16 -0.63
N ARG A 168 27.66 -15.82 0.51
CA ARG A 168 28.48 -15.66 1.72
C ARG A 168 29.84 -16.35 1.60
N ALA A 169 29.91 -17.52 0.97
CA ALA A 169 31.16 -18.21 0.69
C ALA A 169 32.07 -17.40 -0.25
N ALA A 170 31.51 -16.82 -1.32
CA ALA A 170 32.24 -15.98 -2.27
C ALA A 170 32.77 -14.66 -1.67
N LYS A 171 32.19 -14.18 -0.57
CA LYS A 171 32.68 -13.01 0.18
C LYS A 171 33.77 -13.34 1.20
N LYS A 172 33.96 -14.62 1.56
CA LYS A 172 35.03 -15.07 2.48
C LYS A 172 36.33 -15.44 1.77
N THR A 173 36.29 -15.62 0.45
CA THR A 173 37.44 -15.95 -0.41
C THR A 173 38.02 -14.73 -1.15
N LYS A 174 37.51 -13.53 -0.88
CA LYS A 174 38.13 -12.24 -1.23
C LYS A 174 38.61 -11.58 0.04
#